data_AF-A0A418QLX9-F1
#
_entry.id   AF-A0A418QLX9-F1
#
_cell.length_a   1.000
_cell.length_b   1.000
_cell.length_c   1.000
_cell.angle_alpha   90.00
_cell.angle_beta   90.00
_cell.angle_gamma   90.00
#
_symmetry.space_group_name_H-M   'P 1'
#
loop_
_entity.id
_entity.type
_entity.pdbx_description
1 polymer ?
#
loop_
_entity_poly.entity_id
_entity_poly.type
_entity_poly.pdbx_seq_one_letter_code
_entity_poly.pdbx_strand_id
1 'polypeptide(L)'
;MDSNIPSTLKFVRDTWGQIHGPEQVVMREQTIQEAARQFGRQVLKTQFLLLYKVPDLEALYCSPGVETLLGCSPAEFSFEWLYTRVHPDDATLVAEATALSARFADYLRHDVEGHVFTVDYRLLHCNGRWVRVLRQNFIVQLNETGQVVLCGSIYTDITHHKLTNDVRFLFSHPSFSAWVLNQLQPSKKERLSVREQEILSLTLQGNNSQQIADRLYLSLHTVNTHRRNINRKLGTRDLSYLLSHLDG
;
A
#
# COMPACT_ATOMS: atom_id res chain seq x y z
N MET A 1 15.41 32.50 30.73
CA MET A 1 16.37 31.93 29.77
C MET A 1 15.62 31.71 28.46
N ASP A 2 15.38 32.78 27.70
CA ASP A 2 14.40 32.82 26.61
C ASP A 2 14.97 33.49 25.34
N SER A 3 16.26 33.26 25.07
CA SER A 3 17.01 34.03 24.08
C SER A 3 17.23 33.30 22.75
N ASN A 4 16.31 32.42 22.32
CA ASN A 4 16.37 31.88 20.96
C ASN A 4 15.01 31.44 20.37
N ILE A 5 13.90 32.09 20.76
CA ILE A 5 12.60 31.86 20.12
C ILE A 5 12.55 32.69 18.84
N PRO A 6 12.32 32.08 17.66
CA PRO A 6 12.15 32.83 16.41
C PRO A 6 11.08 33.92 16.57
N SER A 7 11.35 35.12 16.06
CA SER A 7 10.43 36.27 16.17
C SER A 7 9.03 35.96 15.63
N THR A 8 8.95 35.08 14.63
CA THR A 8 7.69 34.54 14.08
C THR A 8 6.92 33.71 15.10
N LEU A 9 7.60 32.83 15.85
CA LEU A 9 6.98 32.03 16.90
C LEU A 9 6.55 32.88 18.10
N LYS A 10 7.30 33.93 18.42
CA LYS A 10 6.93 34.88 19.47
C LYS A 10 5.62 35.60 19.14
N PHE A 11 5.50 36.12 17.91
CA PHE A 11 4.27 36.77 17.45
C PHE A 11 3.04 35.84 17.52
N VAL A 12 3.19 34.57 17.11
CA VAL A 12 2.12 33.57 17.21
C VAL A 12 1.72 33.32 18.66
N ARG A 13 2.69 33.19 19.58
CA ARG A 13 2.42 32.99 21.01
C ARG A 13 1.70 34.18 21.64
N ASP A 14 2.17 35.39 21.34
CA ASP A 14 1.56 36.62 21.85
C ASP A 14 0.11 36.76 21.36
N THR A 15 -0.16 36.40 20.10
CA THR A 15 -1.51 36.38 19.52
C THR A 15 -2.43 35.39 20.25
N TRP A 16 -1.99 34.15 20.44
CA TRP A 16 -2.77 33.15 21.18
C TRP A 16 -2.98 33.54 22.66
N GLY A 17 -2.00 34.19 23.28
CA GLY A 17 -2.09 34.69 24.66
C GLY A 17 -3.04 35.88 24.85
N GLN A 18 -3.35 36.63 23.79
CA GLN A 18 -4.39 37.67 23.82
C GLN A 18 -5.80 37.08 23.66
N ILE A 19 -5.91 35.92 22.99
CA ILE A 19 -7.18 35.23 22.72
C ILE A 19 -7.61 34.38 23.92
N HIS A 20 -6.65 33.79 24.65
CA HIS A 20 -6.91 32.94 25.81
C HIS A 20 -6.63 33.66 27.13
N GLY A 21 -7.59 33.60 28.07
CA GLY A 21 -7.41 34.09 29.44
C GLY A 21 -6.39 33.26 30.24
N PRO A 22 -5.99 33.72 31.45
CA PRO A 22 -4.96 33.07 32.28
C PRO A 22 -5.34 31.69 32.83
N GLU A 23 -6.51 31.16 32.52
CA GLU A 23 -6.91 29.80 32.89
C GLU A 23 -6.07 28.78 32.12
N GLN A 24 -5.20 28.06 32.83
CA GLN A 24 -4.54 26.89 32.28
C GLN A 24 -5.61 25.84 31.96
N VAL A 25 -5.79 25.55 30.67
CA VAL A 25 -6.56 24.38 30.24
C VAL A 25 -5.80 23.13 30.72
N VAL A 26 -6.18 22.61 31.90
CA VAL A 26 -5.67 21.33 32.40
C VAL A 26 -6.31 20.23 31.55
N MET A 27 -5.60 19.80 30.51
CA MET A 27 -6.01 18.66 29.69
C MET A 27 -5.88 17.38 30.54
N ARG A 28 -7.01 16.79 30.94
CA ARG A 28 -7.04 15.46 31.58
C ARG A 28 -6.71 14.38 30.53
N GLU A 29 -6.13 13.26 30.94
CA GLU A 29 -5.82 12.12 30.06
C GLU A 29 -7.03 11.62 29.24
N GLN A 30 -8.22 11.65 29.85
CA GLN A 30 -9.49 11.34 29.17
C GLN A 30 -9.78 12.29 27.99
N THR A 31 -9.36 13.55 28.07
CA THR A 31 -9.54 14.56 27.02
C THR A 31 -8.64 14.29 25.82
N ILE A 32 -7.45 13.71 26.02
CA ILE A 32 -6.54 13.35 24.92
C ILE A 32 -7.08 12.15 24.14
N GLN A 33 -7.60 11.13 24.82
CA GLN A 33 -8.24 9.99 24.15
C GLN A 33 -9.51 10.40 23.40
N GLU A 34 -10.32 11.29 23.97
CA GLU A 34 -11.50 11.82 23.31
C GLU A 34 -11.13 12.73 22.12
N ALA A 35 -10.08 13.55 22.26
CA ALA A 35 -9.53 14.34 21.16
C ALA A 35 -8.95 13.46 20.04
N ALA A 36 -8.28 12.35 20.37
CA ALA A 36 -7.79 11.38 19.39
C ALA A 36 -8.95 10.67 18.67
N ARG A 37 -10.04 10.34 19.38
CA ARG A 37 -11.28 9.84 18.77
C ARG A 37 -11.95 10.88 17.87
N GLN A 38 -12.05 12.13 18.30
CA GLN A 38 -12.61 13.21 17.49
C GLN A 38 -11.74 13.51 16.27
N PHE A 39 -10.42 13.51 16.42
CA PHE A 39 -9.47 13.62 15.32
C PHE A 39 -9.67 12.49 14.32
N GLY A 40 -9.77 11.24 14.79
CA GLY A 40 -10.11 10.09 13.94
C GLY A 40 -11.43 10.29 13.18
N ARG A 41 -12.49 10.79 13.83
CA ARG A 41 -13.79 11.07 13.17
C ARG A 41 -13.74 12.21 12.16
N GLN A 42 -12.88 13.21 12.36
CA GLN A 42 -12.81 14.38 11.47
C GLN A 42 -11.81 14.20 10.32
N VAL A 43 -10.67 13.55 10.57
CA VAL A 43 -9.61 13.32 9.59
C VAL A 43 -9.91 12.11 8.70
N LEU A 44 -10.61 11.09 9.22
CA LEU A 44 -10.89 9.86 8.48
C LEU A 44 -12.30 9.81 7.89
N LYS A 45 -12.86 10.94 7.41
CA LYS A 45 -14.19 10.91 6.77
C LYS A 45 -14.24 10.01 5.53
N THR A 46 -13.15 9.96 4.78
CA THR A 46 -12.98 9.13 3.58
C THR A 46 -11.95 8.03 3.79
N GLN A 47 -11.63 7.72 5.06
CA GLN A 47 -10.56 6.81 5.40
C GLN A 47 -10.97 5.88 6.55
N PHE A 48 -10.24 4.79 6.73
CA PHE A 48 -10.28 4.06 7.99
C PHE A 48 -8.90 3.54 8.38
N LEU A 49 -8.71 3.37 9.69
CA LEU A 49 -7.50 2.85 10.29
C LEU A 49 -7.75 1.42 10.74
N LEU A 50 -6.80 0.54 10.46
CA LEU A 50 -6.77 -0.85 10.89
C LEU A 50 -5.47 -1.10 11.67
N LEU A 51 -5.54 -1.81 12.80
CA LEU A 51 -4.38 -2.39 13.48
C LEU A 51 -4.55 -3.90 13.49
N TYR A 52 -3.48 -4.64 13.19
CA TYR A 52 -3.55 -6.10 13.13
C TYR A 52 -2.22 -6.77 13.46
N LYS A 53 -2.33 -7.93 14.11
CA LYS A 53 -1.19 -8.79 14.43
C LYS A 53 -0.78 -9.61 13.22
N VAL A 54 0.51 -9.91 13.13
CA VAL A 54 1.08 -10.90 12.20
C VAL A 54 1.73 -12.03 13.01
N PRO A 55 1.79 -13.26 12.48
CA PRO A 55 1.49 -13.68 11.11
C PRO A 55 0.00 -13.92 10.80
N ASP A 56 -0.86 -14.04 11.82
CA ASP A 56 -2.24 -14.55 11.65
C ASP A 56 -3.22 -13.55 10.99
N LEU A 57 -2.77 -12.32 10.73
CA LEU A 57 -3.63 -11.22 10.22
C LEU A 57 -4.85 -10.95 11.11
N GLU A 58 -4.70 -11.15 12.41
CA GLU A 58 -5.76 -10.90 13.38
C GLU A 58 -5.99 -9.38 13.52
N ALA A 59 -7.14 -8.90 13.06
CA ALA A 59 -7.55 -7.51 13.22
C ALA A 59 -7.81 -7.21 14.71
N LEU A 60 -6.99 -6.34 15.29
CA LEU A 60 -7.12 -5.88 16.68
C LEU A 60 -8.02 -4.66 16.82
N TYR A 61 -8.04 -3.83 15.79
CA TYR A 61 -8.82 -2.60 15.78
C TYR A 61 -9.16 -2.20 14.35
N CYS A 62 -10.42 -1.85 14.10
CA CYS A 62 -10.87 -1.22 12.88
C CYS A 62 -11.62 0.06 13.27
N SER A 63 -11.29 1.20 12.66
CA SER A 63 -11.95 2.46 12.97
C SER A 63 -13.34 2.56 12.32
N PRO A 64 -14.28 3.33 12.90
CA PRO A 64 -15.63 3.50 12.35
C PRO A 64 -15.70 4.03 10.91
N GLY A 65 -14.62 4.62 10.38
CA GLY A 65 -14.58 5.11 9.00
C GLY A 65 -14.81 4.01 7.95
N VAL A 66 -14.65 2.73 8.32
CA VAL A 66 -14.94 1.60 7.44
C VAL A 66 -16.41 1.53 7.04
N GLU A 67 -17.33 2.01 7.89
CA GLU A 67 -18.76 2.12 7.58
C GLU A 67 -19.00 3.09 6.43
N THR A 68 -18.36 4.25 6.48
CA THR A 68 -18.48 5.26 5.42
C THR A 68 -17.81 4.80 4.13
N LEU A 69 -16.66 4.13 4.23
CA LEU A 69 -15.85 3.77 3.07
C LEU A 69 -16.37 2.50 2.36
N LEU A 70 -16.72 1.46 3.11
CA LEU A 70 -17.09 0.13 2.58
C LEU A 70 -18.51 -0.30 2.94
N GLY A 71 -19.20 0.40 3.86
CA GLY A 71 -20.57 0.08 4.23
C GLY A 71 -20.72 -1.11 5.17
N CYS A 72 -19.67 -1.52 5.89
CA CYS A 72 -19.73 -2.54 6.93
C CYS A 72 -19.39 -1.93 8.29
N SER A 73 -19.89 -2.52 9.38
CA SER A 73 -19.48 -2.14 10.72
C SER A 73 -18.04 -2.60 11.01
N PRO A 74 -17.32 -1.94 11.94
CA PRO A 74 -15.99 -2.40 12.37
C PRO A 74 -15.96 -3.84 12.89
N ALA A 75 -17.06 -4.30 13.48
CA ALA A 75 -17.17 -5.66 14.04
C ALA A 75 -17.26 -6.76 12.95
N GLU A 76 -17.72 -6.40 11.75
CA GLU A 76 -17.81 -7.33 10.61
C GLU A 76 -16.50 -7.42 9.82
N PHE A 77 -15.56 -6.51 10.09
CA PHE A 77 -14.32 -6.43 9.34
C PHE A 77 -13.35 -7.55 9.75
N SER A 78 -12.81 -8.24 8.74
CA SER A 78 -11.67 -9.16 8.86
C SER A 78 -10.86 -9.14 7.57
N PHE A 79 -9.62 -9.66 7.59
CA PHE A 79 -8.85 -9.77 6.36
C PHE A 79 -9.48 -10.75 5.38
N GLU A 80 -10.06 -11.86 5.85
CA GLU A 80 -10.81 -12.79 5.02
C GLU A 80 -11.97 -12.07 4.33
N TRP A 81 -12.77 -11.34 5.10
CA TRP A 81 -13.88 -10.54 4.57
C TRP A 81 -13.40 -9.50 3.55
N LEU A 82 -12.29 -8.83 3.81
CA LEU A 82 -11.70 -7.84 2.93
C LEU A 82 -11.23 -8.47 1.61
N TYR A 83 -10.49 -9.58 1.67
CA TYR A 83 -9.94 -10.24 0.49
C TYR A 83 -11.02 -10.85 -0.41
N THR A 84 -12.17 -11.26 0.14
CA THR A 84 -13.33 -11.67 -0.69
C THR A 84 -13.95 -10.52 -1.52
N ARG A 85 -13.61 -9.26 -1.20
CA ARG A 85 -14.14 -8.06 -1.84
C ARG A 85 -13.14 -7.37 -2.75
N VAL A 86 -11.93 -7.90 -2.89
CA VAL A 86 -10.97 -7.35 -3.86
C VAL A 86 -11.48 -7.64 -5.27
N HIS A 87 -11.43 -6.63 -6.14
CA HIS A 87 -11.82 -6.80 -7.54
C HIS A 87 -11.02 -7.96 -8.18
N PRO A 88 -11.66 -8.87 -8.96
CA PRO A 88 -11.00 -10.05 -9.50
C PRO A 88 -9.71 -9.74 -10.28
N ASP A 89 -9.73 -8.71 -11.12
CA ASP A 89 -8.55 -8.27 -11.89
C ASP A 89 -7.40 -7.75 -11.01
N ASP A 90 -7.70 -7.26 -9.80
CA ASP A 90 -6.69 -6.68 -8.91
C ASP A 90 -6.15 -7.74 -7.93
N ALA A 91 -6.94 -8.79 -7.64
CA ALA A 91 -6.71 -9.72 -6.53
C ALA A 91 -5.34 -10.40 -6.53
N THR A 92 -4.91 -10.93 -7.68
CA THR A 92 -3.62 -11.63 -7.80
C THR A 92 -2.46 -10.68 -7.51
N LEU A 93 -2.50 -9.50 -8.13
CA LEU A 93 -1.45 -8.52 -8.04
C LEU A 93 -1.34 -7.90 -6.64
N VAL A 94 -2.47 -7.60 -6.00
CA VAL A 94 -2.51 -7.10 -4.63
C VAL A 94 -1.92 -8.12 -3.67
N ALA A 95 -2.24 -9.41 -3.84
CA ALA A 95 -1.67 -10.48 -3.02
C ALA A 95 -0.15 -10.59 -3.22
N GLU A 96 0.32 -10.60 -4.47
CA GLU A 96 1.75 -10.66 -4.81
C GLU A 96 2.52 -9.45 -4.26
N ALA A 97 2.00 -8.24 -4.44
CA ALA A 97 2.61 -7.01 -3.93
C ALA A 97 2.66 -6.98 -2.39
N THR A 98 1.59 -7.44 -1.72
CA THR A 98 1.55 -7.54 -0.25
C THR A 98 2.55 -8.58 0.27
N ALA A 99 2.70 -9.70 -0.44
CA ALA A 99 3.70 -10.71 -0.07
C ALA A 99 5.13 -10.20 -0.30
N LEU A 100 5.38 -9.46 -1.37
CA LEU A 100 6.66 -8.79 -1.61
C LEU A 100 6.98 -7.80 -0.49
N SER A 101 6.02 -6.98 -0.07
CA SER A 101 6.23 -6.04 1.02
C SER A 101 6.55 -6.73 2.34
N ALA A 102 5.88 -7.84 2.65
CA ALA A 102 6.15 -8.60 3.87
C ALA A 102 7.57 -9.21 3.86
N ARG A 103 7.99 -9.80 2.73
CA ARG A 103 9.35 -10.33 2.57
C ARG A 103 10.42 -9.24 2.64
N PHE A 104 10.14 -8.07 2.08
CA PHE A 104 11.08 -6.95 2.14
C PHE A 104 11.18 -6.36 3.55
N ALA A 105 10.08 -6.25 4.27
CA ALA A 105 10.07 -5.87 5.68
C ALA A 105 10.90 -6.85 6.53
N ASP A 106 10.74 -8.16 6.31
CA ASP A 106 11.54 -9.19 6.99
C ASP A 106 13.03 -9.10 6.64
N TYR A 107 13.36 -8.77 5.39
CA TYR A 107 14.73 -8.51 4.94
C TYR A 107 15.37 -7.31 5.64
N LEU A 108 14.62 -6.22 5.80
CA LEU A 108 15.11 -5.00 6.47
C LEU A 108 15.23 -5.15 8.00
N ARG A 109 14.42 -6.01 8.62
CA ARG A 109 14.35 -6.13 10.09
C ARG A 109 14.09 -4.76 10.74
N HIS A 110 14.94 -4.34 11.68
CA HIS A 110 14.84 -3.06 12.37
C HIS A 110 14.84 -1.85 11.42
N ASP A 111 15.48 -1.95 10.27
CA ASP A 111 15.56 -0.85 9.29
C ASP A 111 14.23 -0.61 8.56
N VAL A 112 13.19 -1.39 8.85
CA VAL A 112 11.84 -1.18 8.30
C VAL A 112 11.10 -0.01 8.97
N GLU A 113 11.51 0.40 10.17
CA GLU A 113 10.81 1.45 10.92
C GLU A 113 10.80 2.77 10.16
N GLY A 114 9.67 3.49 10.22
CA GLY A 114 9.49 4.74 9.49
C GLY A 114 9.21 4.58 7.99
N HIS A 115 9.30 3.37 7.44
CA HIS A 115 8.93 3.10 6.06
C HIS A 115 7.47 2.62 5.93
N VAL A 116 6.85 2.97 4.81
CA VAL A 116 5.44 2.72 4.50
C VAL A 116 5.35 1.95 3.19
N PHE A 117 4.58 0.87 3.21
CA PHE A 117 4.17 0.19 1.99
C PHE A 117 2.81 0.70 1.55
N THR A 118 2.71 1.15 0.30
CA THR A 118 1.49 1.70 -0.29
C THR A 118 1.05 0.81 -1.44
N VAL A 119 -0.25 0.53 -1.56
CA VAL A 119 -0.83 -0.15 -2.72
C VAL A 119 -2.27 0.32 -2.95
N ASP A 120 -2.66 0.54 -4.20
CA ASP A 120 -4.01 0.96 -4.54
C ASP A 120 -4.77 -0.06 -5.39
N TYR A 121 -6.03 -0.32 -5.04
CA TYR A 121 -6.85 -1.36 -5.67
C TYR A 121 -8.33 -1.15 -5.40
N ARG A 122 -9.18 -1.90 -6.10
CA ARG A 122 -10.63 -1.80 -5.96
C ARG A 122 -11.17 -2.81 -4.95
N LEU A 123 -12.06 -2.32 -4.09
CA LEU A 123 -12.85 -3.09 -3.13
C LEU A 123 -14.33 -2.95 -3.44
N LEU A 124 -15.09 -4.04 -3.24
CA LEU A 124 -16.54 -4.05 -3.36
C LEU A 124 -17.16 -3.50 -2.08
N HIS A 125 -17.87 -2.38 -2.19
CA HIS A 125 -18.68 -1.84 -1.10
C HIS A 125 -19.90 -2.73 -0.85
N CYS A 126 -20.42 -2.76 0.38
CA CYS A 126 -21.65 -3.47 0.74
C CYS A 126 -22.90 -3.07 -0.06
N ASN A 127 -22.89 -1.94 -0.77
CA ASN A 127 -24.01 -1.50 -1.60
C ASN A 127 -23.84 -1.91 -3.08
N GLY A 128 -22.79 -2.67 -3.42
CA GLY A 128 -22.53 -3.20 -4.75
C GLY A 128 -21.64 -2.33 -5.65
N ARG A 129 -21.25 -1.12 -5.22
CA ARG A 129 -20.32 -0.27 -6.01
C ARG A 129 -18.87 -0.63 -5.75
N TRP A 130 -18.00 -0.38 -6.73
CA TRP A 130 -16.55 -0.43 -6.55
C TRP A 130 -16.02 0.86 -5.94
N VAL A 131 -15.13 0.72 -4.96
CA VAL A 131 -14.39 1.82 -4.32
C VAL A 131 -12.91 1.57 -4.56
N ARG A 132 -12.21 2.55 -5.12
CA ARG A 132 -10.75 2.45 -5.26
C ARG A 132 -10.10 2.99 -4.00
N VAL A 133 -9.34 2.15 -3.32
CA VAL A 133 -8.66 2.50 -2.07
C VAL A 133 -7.17 2.62 -2.28
N LEU A 134 -6.54 3.60 -1.63
CA LEU A 134 -5.12 3.62 -1.35
C LEU A 134 -4.90 3.04 0.03
N ARG A 135 -4.24 1.90 0.12
CA ARG A 135 -3.84 1.28 1.40
C ARG A 135 -2.39 1.63 1.70
N GLN A 136 -2.15 2.26 2.85
CA GLN A 136 -0.82 2.55 3.39
C GLN A 136 -0.58 1.72 4.64
N ASN A 137 0.32 0.74 4.56
CA ASN A 137 0.75 -0.10 5.66
C ASN A 137 2.01 0.48 6.29
N PHE A 138 2.00 0.66 7.60
CA PHE A 138 3.14 1.11 8.39
C PHE A 138 3.35 0.17 9.58
N ILE A 139 4.59 0.17 10.07
CA ILE A 139 5.00 -0.72 11.16
C ILE A 139 4.72 -0.03 12.48
N VAL A 140 4.03 -0.74 13.38
CA VAL A 140 3.68 -0.23 14.71
C VAL A 140 4.60 -0.82 15.76
N GLN A 141 4.93 -2.11 15.63
CA GLN A 141 5.80 -2.78 16.59
C GLN A 141 6.62 -3.89 15.93
N LEU A 142 7.88 -3.95 16.35
CA LEU A 142 8.80 -5.05 16.11
C LEU A 142 9.01 -5.89 17.38
N ASN A 143 9.38 -7.16 17.22
CA ASN A 143 9.95 -7.94 18.32
C ASN A 143 11.46 -7.69 18.46
N GLU A 144 12.08 -8.30 19.47
CA GLU A 144 13.52 -8.16 19.76
C GLU A 144 14.45 -8.61 18.61
N THR A 145 13.95 -9.47 17.72
CA THR A 145 14.70 -9.94 16.54
C THR A 145 14.52 -9.03 15.31
N GLY A 146 13.74 -7.96 15.44
CA GLY A 146 13.41 -7.03 14.35
C GLY A 146 12.31 -7.55 13.42
N GLN A 147 11.57 -8.58 13.81
CA GLN A 147 10.40 -9.02 13.05
C GLN A 147 9.20 -8.13 13.34
N VAL A 148 8.45 -7.83 12.30
CA VAL A 148 7.16 -7.15 12.45
C VAL A 148 6.19 -8.07 13.20
N VAL A 149 5.55 -7.54 14.24
CA VAL A 149 4.51 -8.24 15.01
C VAL A 149 3.19 -7.50 15.03
N LEU A 150 3.21 -6.18 14.79
CA LEU A 150 2.03 -5.34 14.73
C LEU A 150 2.15 -4.35 13.58
N CYS A 151 1.13 -4.35 12.72
CA CYS A 151 1.00 -3.45 11.59
C CYS A 151 -0.18 -2.51 11.77
N GLY A 152 -0.06 -1.32 11.22
CA GLY A 152 -1.16 -0.39 11.01
C GLY A 152 -1.40 -0.18 9.53
N SER A 153 -2.66 -0.01 9.13
CA SER A 153 -3.03 0.36 7.76
C SER A 153 -4.02 1.52 7.75
N ILE A 154 -3.77 2.50 6.90
CA ILE A 154 -4.78 3.49 6.52
C ILE A 154 -5.30 3.14 5.14
N TYR A 155 -6.62 3.09 5.00
CA TYR A 155 -7.31 2.96 3.72
C TYR A 155 -7.95 4.29 3.39
N THR A 156 -7.70 4.82 2.20
CA THR A 156 -8.26 6.11 1.74
C THR A 156 -9.03 5.90 0.45
N ASP A 157 -10.27 6.40 0.37
CA ASP A 157 -11.01 6.42 -0.90
C ASP A 157 -10.35 7.39 -1.89
N ILE A 158 -9.85 6.85 -3.00
CA ILE A 158 -9.24 7.58 -4.11
C ILE A 158 -10.00 7.39 -5.42
N THR A 159 -11.26 6.94 -5.35
CA THR A 159 -12.10 6.62 -6.53
C THR A 159 -12.15 7.77 -7.54
N HIS A 160 -12.21 9.01 -7.06
CA HIS A 160 -12.26 10.21 -7.91
C HIS A 160 -10.89 10.79 -8.26
N HIS A 161 -9.81 10.27 -7.66
CA HIS A 161 -8.44 10.77 -7.86
C HIS A 161 -7.65 9.97 -8.89
N LYS A 162 -8.06 8.73 -9.19
CA LYS A 162 -7.38 7.86 -10.15
C LYS A 162 -8.37 7.31 -11.17
N LEU A 163 -8.14 7.65 -12.44
CA LEU A 163 -9.02 7.29 -13.56
C LEU A 163 -8.56 6.03 -14.30
N THR A 164 -7.37 5.53 -13.99
CA THR A 164 -6.81 4.34 -14.62
C THR A 164 -7.14 3.09 -13.81
N ASN A 165 -7.20 1.95 -14.48
CA ASN A 165 -7.53 0.68 -13.83
C ASN A 165 -6.31 -0.03 -13.23
N ASP A 166 -5.09 0.42 -13.56
CA ASP A 166 -3.86 -0.20 -13.10
C ASP A 166 -3.71 -0.09 -11.57
N VAL A 167 -3.39 -1.17 -10.88
CA VAL A 167 -2.91 -1.17 -9.47
C VAL A 167 -1.47 -0.69 -9.42
N ARG A 168 -1.16 0.26 -8.52
CA ARG A 168 0.21 0.69 -8.21
C ARG A 168 0.56 0.35 -6.77
N PHE A 169 1.83 0.09 -6.53
CA PHE A 169 2.35 -0.12 -5.20
C PHE A 169 3.78 0.39 -5.09
N LEU A 170 4.18 0.75 -3.88
CA LEU A 170 5.52 1.26 -3.57
C LEU A 170 5.83 0.90 -2.12
N PHE A 171 7.08 0.55 -1.84
CA PHE A 171 7.60 0.57 -0.49
C PHE A 171 8.52 1.78 -0.37
N SER A 172 8.31 2.64 0.62
CA SER A 172 9.02 3.93 0.76
C SER A 172 10.47 3.80 1.22
N HIS A 173 11.18 2.77 0.77
CA HIS A 173 12.58 2.52 1.05
C HIS A 173 13.36 2.52 -0.27
N PRO A 174 14.50 3.24 -0.37
CA PRO A 174 15.22 3.42 -1.64
C PRO A 174 15.70 2.11 -2.27
N SER A 175 16.01 1.10 -1.46
CA SER A 175 16.45 -0.21 -1.96
C SER A 175 15.32 -1.14 -2.40
N PHE A 176 14.05 -0.76 -2.26
CA PHE A 176 12.94 -1.67 -2.55
C PHE A 176 12.93 -2.13 -4.00
N SER A 177 12.97 -1.21 -4.97
CA SER A 177 12.93 -1.55 -6.39
C SER A 177 14.12 -2.46 -6.77
N ALA A 178 15.33 -2.13 -6.31
CA ALA A 178 16.52 -2.94 -6.53
C ALA A 178 16.43 -4.33 -5.88
N TRP A 179 15.89 -4.40 -4.66
CA TRP A 179 15.67 -5.66 -3.96
C TRP A 179 14.65 -6.53 -4.70
N VAL A 180 13.53 -5.94 -5.14
CA VAL A 180 12.52 -6.64 -5.94
C VAL A 180 13.20 -7.20 -7.20
N LEU A 181 13.90 -6.40 -7.98
CA LEU A 181 14.62 -6.87 -9.18
C LEU A 181 15.57 -8.04 -8.89
N ASN A 182 16.24 -8.05 -7.72
CA ASN A 182 17.13 -9.15 -7.33
C ASN A 182 16.37 -10.42 -6.93
N GLN A 183 15.24 -10.32 -6.23
CA GLN A 183 14.39 -11.47 -5.90
C GLN A 183 13.77 -12.10 -7.16
N LEU A 184 13.65 -11.31 -8.22
CA LEU A 184 13.11 -11.73 -9.51
C LEU A 184 14.17 -12.25 -10.47
N GLN A 185 15.44 -12.29 -10.06
CA GLN A 185 16.46 -12.96 -10.85
C GLN A 185 16.17 -14.45 -10.85
N PRO A 186 15.86 -15.04 -12.03
CA PRO A 186 15.61 -16.47 -12.09
C PRO A 186 16.90 -17.21 -11.71
N SER A 187 16.77 -18.37 -11.08
CA SER A 187 17.88 -19.31 -10.93
C SER A 187 18.56 -19.52 -12.31
N LYS A 188 19.84 -19.91 -12.36
CA LYS A 188 20.58 -20.10 -13.64
C LYS A 188 19.82 -20.98 -14.67
N LYS A 189 18.87 -21.82 -14.23
CA LYS A 189 17.98 -22.68 -15.05
C LYS A 189 16.70 -22.00 -15.54
N GLU A 190 16.31 -20.85 -14.99
CA GLU A 190 15.03 -20.18 -15.23
C GLU A 190 15.18 -18.83 -15.93
N ARG A 191 16.39 -18.46 -16.37
CA ARG A 191 16.61 -17.18 -17.06
C ARG A 191 15.69 -17.04 -18.27
N LEU A 192 15.13 -15.85 -18.42
CA LEU A 192 14.40 -15.49 -19.63
C LEU A 192 15.34 -15.61 -20.83
N SER A 193 14.86 -16.21 -21.91
CA SER A 193 15.56 -16.17 -23.19
C SER A 193 15.61 -14.74 -23.72
N VAL A 194 16.52 -14.45 -24.66
CA VAL A 194 16.58 -13.14 -25.35
C VAL A 194 15.19 -12.73 -25.86
N ARG A 195 14.46 -13.68 -26.44
CA ARG A 195 13.11 -13.40 -26.96
C ARG A 195 12.08 -13.10 -25.88
N GLU A 196 12.18 -13.79 -24.75
CA GLU A 196 11.33 -13.53 -23.59
C GLU A 196 11.65 -12.17 -22.94
N GLN A 197 12.91 -11.73 -22.97
CA GLN A 197 13.32 -10.39 -22.51
C GLN A 197 12.79 -9.28 -23.43
N GLU A 198 12.84 -9.47 -24.76
CA GLU A 198 12.26 -8.52 -25.73
C GLU A 198 10.74 -8.36 -25.54
N ILE A 199 10.03 -9.47 -25.37
CA ILE A 199 8.58 -9.46 -25.12
C ILE A 199 8.25 -8.81 -23.76
N LEU A 200 9.05 -9.10 -22.73
CA LEU A 200 8.93 -8.45 -21.42
C LEU A 200 9.11 -6.92 -21.55
N SER A 201 10.14 -6.46 -22.25
CA SER A 201 10.42 -5.03 -22.46
C SER A 201 9.27 -4.31 -23.16
N LEU A 202 8.72 -4.87 -24.24
CA LEU A 202 7.56 -4.26 -24.92
C LEU A 202 6.29 -4.29 -24.06
N THR A 203 6.13 -5.31 -23.22
CA THR A 203 5.02 -5.38 -22.25
C THR A 203 5.14 -4.27 -21.21
N LEU A 204 6.36 -4.03 -20.69
CA LEU A 204 6.65 -2.93 -19.75
C LEU A 204 6.39 -1.55 -20.36
N GLN A 205 6.51 -1.42 -21.67
CA GLN A 205 6.17 -0.21 -22.43
C GLN A 205 4.66 -0.08 -22.73
N GLY A 206 3.81 -0.93 -22.13
CA GLY A 206 2.35 -0.86 -22.28
C GLY A 206 1.79 -1.48 -23.56
N ASN A 207 2.58 -2.25 -24.32
CA ASN A 207 2.10 -2.88 -25.55
C ASN A 207 1.26 -4.14 -25.24
N ASN A 208 0.13 -4.29 -25.92
CA ASN A 208 -0.69 -5.50 -25.85
C ASN A 208 -0.11 -6.63 -26.74
N SER A 209 -0.60 -7.87 -26.56
CA SER A 209 -0.06 -9.04 -27.29
C SER A 209 -0.13 -8.91 -28.81
N GLN A 210 -1.12 -8.21 -29.36
CA GLN A 210 -1.23 -7.98 -30.80
C GLN A 210 -0.17 -6.98 -31.27
N GLN A 211 0.00 -5.87 -30.57
CA GLN A 211 1.04 -4.88 -30.85
C GLN A 211 2.46 -5.47 -30.76
N ILE A 212 2.68 -6.37 -29.79
CA ILE A 212 3.96 -7.08 -29.65
C ILE A 212 4.17 -8.06 -30.82
N ALA A 213 3.12 -8.77 -31.24
CA ALA A 213 3.17 -9.68 -32.38
C ALA A 213 3.57 -8.93 -33.66
N ASP A 214 2.94 -7.78 -33.91
CA ASP A 214 3.22 -6.93 -35.06
C ASP A 214 4.65 -6.37 -35.03
N ARG A 215 5.10 -5.85 -33.88
CA ARG A 215 6.45 -5.26 -33.73
C ARG A 215 7.58 -6.28 -33.86
N LEU A 216 7.35 -7.50 -33.39
CA LEU A 216 8.36 -8.55 -33.36
C LEU A 216 8.27 -9.51 -34.55
N TYR A 217 7.35 -9.27 -35.50
CA TYR A 217 7.05 -10.14 -36.62
C TYR A 217 6.76 -11.58 -36.18
N LEU A 218 5.93 -11.73 -35.15
CA LEU A 218 5.49 -13.02 -34.60
C LEU A 218 3.99 -13.22 -34.79
N SER A 219 3.54 -14.48 -34.69
CA SER A 219 2.11 -14.74 -34.51
C SER A 219 1.67 -14.35 -33.09
N LEU A 220 0.41 -13.94 -32.95
CA LEU A 220 -0.23 -13.71 -31.64
C LEU A 220 -0.11 -14.95 -30.72
N HIS A 221 -0.23 -16.15 -31.30
CA HIS A 221 -0.08 -17.41 -30.57
C HIS A 221 1.33 -17.57 -29.99
N THR A 222 2.37 -17.25 -30.77
CA THR A 222 3.76 -17.31 -30.34
C THR A 222 4.03 -16.33 -29.19
N VAL A 223 3.53 -15.10 -29.30
CA VAL A 223 3.63 -14.09 -28.23
C VAL A 223 2.95 -14.58 -26.95
N ASN A 224 1.74 -15.12 -27.04
CA ASN A 224 1.02 -15.66 -25.88
C ASN A 224 1.73 -16.87 -25.23
N THR A 225 2.43 -17.68 -26.02
CA THR A 225 3.26 -18.79 -25.51
C THR A 225 4.49 -18.27 -24.78
N HIS A 226 5.19 -17.27 -25.32
CA HIS A 226 6.30 -16.63 -24.62
C HIS A 226 5.86 -15.94 -23.33
N ARG A 227 4.72 -15.21 -23.33
CA ARG A 227 4.16 -14.62 -22.10
C ARG A 227 3.86 -15.67 -21.02
N ARG A 228 3.29 -16.82 -21.41
CA ARG A 228 3.10 -17.96 -20.49
C ARG A 228 4.43 -18.50 -19.93
N ASN A 229 5.46 -18.59 -20.76
CA ASN A 229 6.78 -19.04 -20.33
C ASN A 229 7.49 -18.04 -19.43
N ILE A 230 7.37 -16.74 -19.72
CA ILE A 230 7.83 -15.63 -18.89
C ILE A 230 7.19 -15.74 -17.51
N ASN A 231 5.87 -15.84 -17.45
CA ASN A 231 5.12 -15.98 -16.19
C ASN A 231 5.55 -17.22 -15.40
N ARG A 232 5.71 -18.37 -16.08
CA ARG A 232 6.20 -19.60 -15.44
C ARG A 232 7.61 -19.42 -14.87
N LYS A 233 8.54 -18.80 -15.61
CA LYS A 233 9.94 -18.60 -15.22
C LYS A 233 10.12 -17.56 -14.11
N LEU A 234 9.23 -16.57 -14.07
CA LEU A 234 9.20 -15.50 -13.08
C LEU A 234 8.34 -15.86 -11.85
N GLY A 235 7.83 -17.11 -11.77
CA GLY A 235 7.08 -17.63 -10.63
C GLY A 235 5.76 -16.91 -10.34
N THR A 236 5.26 -16.11 -11.29
CA THR A 236 4.14 -15.18 -11.05
C THR A 236 3.39 -14.94 -12.36
N ARG A 237 2.09 -14.67 -12.28
CA ARG A 237 1.28 -14.45 -13.49
C ARG A 237 1.42 -13.03 -14.06
N ASP A 238 2.06 -12.09 -13.37
CA ASP A 238 2.15 -10.71 -13.88
C ASP A 238 3.32 -9.83 -13.35
N LEU A 239 4.53 -10.38 -13.29
CA LEU A 239 5.70 -9.60 -12.85
C LEU A 239 6.11 -8.47 -13.79
N SER A 240 5.90 -8.65 -15.09
CA SER A 240 6.06 -7.59 -16.07
C SER A 240 5.20 -6.39 -15.69
N TYR A 241 3.96 -6.65 -15.31
CA TYR A 241 3.10 -5.61 -14.79
C TYR A 241 3.68 -5.01 -13.49
N LEU A 242 4.05 -5.81 -12.50
CA LEU A 242 4.65 -5.32 -11.23
C LEU A 242 5.85 -4.38 -11.46
N LEU A 243 6.77 -4.73 -12.37
CA LEU A 243 7.98 -3.95 -12.67
C LEU A 243 7.69 -2.61 -13.36
N SER A 244 6.70 -2.54 -14.27
CA SER A 244 6.32 -1.26 -14.92
C SER A 244 5.80 -0.19 -13.95
N HIS A 245 5.45 -0.57 -12.71
CA HIS A 245 4.92 0.31 -11.69
C HIS A 245 5.94 0.66 -10.58
N LEU A 246 7.17 0.15 -10.65
CA LEU A 246 8.25 0.42 -9.67
C LEU A 246 9.14 1.62 -10.03
N ASP A 247 9.10 2.08 -11.29
CA ASP A 247 9.94 3.17 -11.82
C ASP A 247 9.17 4.48 -12.04
N GLY A 248 8.14 4.76 -11.21
CA GLY A 248 7.33 5.98 -11.23
C GLY A 248 7.61 6.92 -10.07
#